data_AF-A0A1G2NE77-F1
#
_entry.id   AF-A0A1G2NE77-F1
#
_cell.length_a   1.000
_cell.length_b   1.000
_cell.length_c   1.000
_cell.angle_alpha   90.00
_cell.angle_beta   90.00
_cell.angle_gamma   90.00
#
_symmetry.space_group_name_H-M   'P 1'
#
loop_
_entity.id
_entity.type
_entity.pdbx_description
1 polymer ?
#
loop_
_entity_poly.entity_id
_entity_poly.type
_entity_poly.pdbx_seq_one_letter_code
_entity_poly.pdbx_strand_id
1 'polypeptide(L)'
;MQKVFWVIIGFLLSAGQTYALHTGGGLPHLDNPLGPTTNTFEALAAKILVIVSDIGGVVAVFFIIYAGFLFVTAGGNEDKHKSAKKAILYAVIGTAILLGAQALAKILEATINSLK
;
A
#
# COMPACT_ATOMS: atom_id res chain seq x y z
N MET A 1 6.59 -19.58 5.91
CA MET A 1 6.57 -18.49 6.90
C MET A 1 7.80 -17.57 6.79
N GLN A 2 9.01 -18.08 6.55
CA GLN A 2 10.24 -17.27 6.42
C GLN A 2 10.25 -16.23 5.29
N LYS A 3 9.58 -16.50 4.14
CA LYS A 3 9.53 -15.55 3.02
C LYS A 3 8.67 -14.31 3.29
N VAL A 4 7.61 -14.47 4.09
CA VAL A 4 6.71 -13.38 4.51
C VAL A 4 7.43 -12.47 5.52
N PHE A 5 8.26 -13.04 6.38
CA PHE A 5 9.11 -12.30 7.30
C PHE A 5 10.12 -11.38 6.57
N TRP A 6 10.74 -11.89 5.50
CA TRP A 6 11.64 -11.08 4.65
C TRP A 6 10.92 -9.99 3.85
N VAL A 7 9.65 -10.21 3.46
CA VAL A 7 8.83 -9.18 2.81
C VAL A 7 8.45 -8.07 3.81
N ILE A 8 8.08 -8.41 5.05
CA ILE A 8 7.73 -7.42 6.09
C ILE A 8 8.95 -6.62 6.54
N ILE A 9 10.13 -7.25 6.67
CA ILE A 9 11.39 -6.55 6.97
C ILE A 9 11.85 -5.70 5.78
N GLY A 10 11.73 -6.22 4.56
CA GLY A 10 12.03 -5.46 3.34
C GLY A 10 11.17 -4.21 3.21
N PHE A 11 9.90 -4.30 3.60
CA PHE A 11 8.95 -3.19 3.64
C PHE A 11 9.27 -2.17 4.74
N LEU A 12 9.67 -2.64 5.93
CA LEU A 12 10.12 -1.76 7.03
C LEU A 12 11.43 -1.04 6.68
N LEU A 13 12.33 -1.71 5.96
CA LEU A 13 13.61 -1.17 5.52
C LEU A 13 13.49 -0.26 4.30
N SER A 14 12.58 -0.54 3.36
CA SER A 14 12.31 0.34 2.20
C SER A 14 11.58 1.61 2.61
N ALA A 15 10.69 1.53 3.62
CA ALA A 15 10.19 2.72 4.29
C ALA A 15 11.39 3.54 4.83
N GLY A 16 12.32 2.89 5.52
CA GLY A 16 13.57 3.43 6.07
C GLY A 16 14.43 4.29 5.13
N GLN A 17 14.52 3.91 3.85
CA GLN A 17 15.41 4.54 2.87
C GLN A 17 14.75 5.70 2.11
N THR A 18 13.42 5.91 2.24
CA THR A 18 12.74 7.06 1.61
C THR A 18 13.00 8.39 2.34
N TYR A 19 13.74 8.37 3.45
CA TYR A 19 14.10 9.55 4.24
C TYR A 19 15.63 9.76 4.35
N ALA A 20 16.39 9.52 3.28
CA ALA A 20 17.79 9.95 3.25
C ALA A 20 18.30 10.21 1.83
N LEU A 21 17.85 11.30 1.21
CA LEU A 21 18.63 11.97 0.16
C LEU A 21 18.17 13.42 0.00
N HIS A 22 18.78 14.31 0.78
CA HIS A 22 18.89 15.70 0.39
C HIS A 22 20.35 16.12 0.51
N THR A 23 21.08 15.93 -0.58
CA THR A 23 22.37 16.55 -0.80
C THR A 23 22.11 18.00 -1.20
N GLY A 24 22.38 18.95 -0.30
CA GLY A 24 22.25 20.37 -0.61
C GLY A 24 22.77 21.23 0.53
N GLY A 25 24.03 21.66 0.43
CA GLY A 25 24.65 22.56 1.40
C GLY A 25 23.88 23.88 1.53
N GLY A 26 23.36 24.13 2.72
CA GLY A 26 22.67 25.34 3.12
C GLY A 26 22.35 25.28 4.62
N LEU A 27 22.23 26.44 5.26
CA LEU A 27 22.13 26.68 6.72
C LEU A 27 21.38 25.59 7.52
N PRO A 28 21.79 25.28 8.76
CA PRO A 28 21.15 24.27 9.60
C PRO A 28 19.69 24.65 9.87
N HIS A 29 18.81 24.12 9.04
CA HIS A 29 17.37 24.14 9.22
C HIS A 29 16.99 23.01 10.17
N LEU A 30 15.99 23.25 10.99
CA LEU A 30 15.47 22.25 11.92
C LEU A 30 14.71 21.22 11.08
N ASP A 31 15.40 20.14 10.71
CA ASP A 31 14.84 19.05 9.93
C ASP A 31 13.63 18.47 10.65
N ASN A 32 12.47 18.54 10.00
CA ASN A 32 11.26 17.99 10.54
C ASN A 32 11.42 16.45 10.63
N PRO A 33 11.24 15.81 11.80
CA PRO A 33 11.39 14.36 11.96
C PRO A 33 10.35 13.53 11.19
N LEU A 34 9.43 14.18 10.48
CA LEU A 34 8.46 13.56 9.57
C LEU A 34 8.88 13.67 8.09
N GLY A 35 9.97 14.36 7.78
CA GLY A 35 10.58 14.50 6.46
C GLY A 35 10.69 15.96 5.99
N PRO A 36 11.70 16.29 5.16
CA PRO A 36 12.04 17.66 4.74
C PRO A 36 11.00 18.34 3.82
N THR A 37 9.97 17.61 3.37
CA THR A 37 8.96 18.10 2.42
C THR A 37 7.59 18.37 3.04
N THR A 38 7.34 18.07 4.31
CA THR A 38 5.99 18.24 4.93
C THR A 38 5.70 19.67 5.42
N ASN A 39 6.31 20.69 4.82
CA ASN A 39 6.11 22.08 5.22
C ASN A 39 4.75 22.64 4.76
N THR A 40 4.00 21.87 3.97
CA THR A 40 2.65 22.15 3.49
C THR A 40 1.72 20.98 3.77
N PHE A 41 0.44 21.28 4.00
CA PHE A 41 -0.61 20.28 4.24
C PHE A 41 -0.70 19.24 3.12
N GLU A 42 -0.46 19.66 1.88
CA GLU A 42 -0.45 18.81 0.69
C GLU A 42 0.62 17.72 0.74
N ALA A 43 1.83 18.06 1.15
CA ALA A 43 2.94 17.10 1.24
C ALA A 43 2.77 16.12 2.42
N LEU A 44 2.15 16.57 3.52
CA LEU A 44 1.77 15.68 4.62
C LEU A 44 0.70 14.67 4.15
N ALA A 45 -0.32 15.14 3.43
CA ALA A 45 -1.38 14.29 2.88
C ALA A 45 -0.81 13.28 1.87
N ALA A 46 0.08 13.71 0.97
CA ALA A 46 0.74 12.82 0.00
C ALA A 46 1.56 11.72 0.69
N LYS A 47 2.31 12.07 1.74
CA LYS A 47 3.14 11.10 2.47
C LYS A 47 2.29 10.06 3.21
N ILE A 48 1.17 10.48 3.82
CA ILE A 48 0.20 9.57 4.45
C ILE A 48 -0.42 8.64 3.39
N LEU A 49 -0.77 9.18 2.21
CA LEU A 49 -1.40 8.41 1.14
C LEU A 49 -0.47 7.31 0.60
N VAL A 50 0.82 7.60 0.48
CA VAL A 50 1.83 6.62 0.07
C VAL A 50 1.98 5.52 1.12
N ILE A 51 2.11 5.88 2.40
CA ILE A 51 2.22 4.90 3.50
C ILE A 51 0.98 4.00 3.57
N VAL A 52 -0.22 4.57 3.46
CA VAL A 52 -1.48 3.82 3.46
C VAL A 52 -1.61 2.91 2.24
N SER A 53 -1.23 3.38 1.05
CA SER A 53 -1.29 2.56 -0.17
C SER A 53 -0.34 1.37 -0.11
N ASP A 54 0.85 1.59 0.43
CA ASP A 54 1.89 0.55 0.56
C ASP A 54 1.44 -0.53 1.57
N ILE A 55 0.93 -0.11 2.73
CA ILE A 55 0.39 -1.04 3.75
C ILE A 55 -0.85 -1.76 3.20
N GLY A 56 -1.71 -1.04 2.49
CA GLY A 56 -2.89 -1.60 1.84
C GLY A 56 -2.53 -2.74 0.88
N GLY A 57 -1.47 -2.58 0.07
CA GLY A 57 -1.01 -3.60 -0.85
C GLY A 57 -0.62 -4.90 -0.14
N VAL A 58 0.11 -4.81 0.97
CA VAL A 58 0.49 -5.96 1.79
C VAL A 58 -0.72 -6.66 2.41
N VAL A 59 -1.68 -5.88 2.92
CA VAL A 59 -2.92 -6.41 3.51
C VAL A 59 -3.77 -7.13 2.45
N ALA A 60 -3.87 -6.60 1.24
CA ALA A 60 -4.61 -7.22 0.14
C ALA A 60 -4.07 -8.63 -0.20
N VAL A 61 -2.74 -8.78 -0.27
CA VAL A 61 -2.09 -10.08 -0.49
C VAL A 61 -2.43 -11.06 0.65
N PHE A 62 -2.40 -10.60 1.90
CA PHE A 62 -2.78 -11.41 3.05
C PHE A 62 -4.24 -11.91 2.98
N PHE A 63 -5.17 -11.03 2.59
CA PHE A 63 -6.58 -11.38 2.41
C PHE A 63 -6.79 -12.41 1.30
N ILE A 64 -6.06 -12.31 0.18
CA ILE A 64 -6.12 -13.30 -0.90
C ILE A 64 -5.65 -14.68 -0.41
N ILE A 65 -4.55 -14.73 0.34
CA ILE A 65 -4.03 -15.99 0.90
C ILE A 65 -5.05 -16.61 1.86
N TYR A 66 -5.67 -15.79 2.74
CA TYR A 66 -6.69 -16.25 3.67
C TYR A 66 -7.94 -16.79 2.96
N ALA A 67 -8.43 -16.08 1.94
CA ALA A 67 -9.58 -16.50 1.14
C ALA A 67 -9.28 -17.81 0.37
N GLY A 68 -8.05 -17.97 -0.14
CA GLY A 68 -7.60 -19.20 -0.79
C GLY A 68 -7.57 -20.40 0.18
N PHE A 69 -7.07 -20.20 1.40
CA PHE A 69 -7.10 -21.24 2.44
C PHE A 69 -8.52 -21.65 2.81
N LEU A 70 -9.43 -20.69 2.94
CA LEU A 70 -10.85 -20.95 3.22
C LEU A 70 -11.52 -21.75 2.09
N PHE A 71 -11.12 -21.51 0.84
CA PHE A 71 -11.62 -22.26 -0.32
C PHE A 71 -11.12 -23.70 -0.36
N VAL A 72 -9.83 -23.92 -0.10
CA VAL A 72 -9.23 -25.27 -0.10
C VAL A 72 -9.75 -26.12 1.06
N THR A 73 -9.97 -25.50 2.23
CA THR A 73 -10.47 -26.20 3.43
C THR A 73 -11.98 -26.48 3.41
N ALA A 74 -12.73 -25.98 2.43
CA ALA A 74 -14.19 -26.16 2.35
C ALA A 74 -14.62 -27.60 2.05
N GLY A 75 -13.75 -28.43 1.45
CA GLY A 75 -13.76 -29.90 1.52
C GLY A 75 -15.08 -30.64 1.26
N GLY A 76 -16.07 -30.07 0.57
CA GLY A 76 -17.35 -30.71 0.27
C GLY A 76 -18.55 -30.27 1.13
N ASN A 77 -18.40 -29.29 2.02
CA ASN A 77 -19.55 -28.68 2.70
C ASN A 77 -20.06 -27.46 1.91
N GLU A 78 -21.31 -27.52 1.40
CA GLU A 78 -21.91 -26.46 0.57
C GLU A 78 -21.88 -25.08 1.24
N ASP A 79 -22.08 -25.02 2.57
CA ASP A 79 -22.08 -23.76 3.32
C ASP A 79 -20.70 -23.10 3.36
N LYS A 80 -19.66 -23.92 3.48
CA LYS A 80 -18.25 -23.47 3.46
C LYS A 80 -17.87 -23.02 2.05
N HIS A 81 -18.35 -23.68 1.00
CA HIS A 81 -18.14 -23.25 -0.38
C HIS A 81 -18.79 -21.91 -0.70
N LYS A 82 -20.03 -21.68 -0.24
CA LYS A 82 -20.72 -20.40 -0.42
C LYS A 82 -19.99 -19.26 0.30
N SER A 83 -19.50 -19.52 1.50
CA SER A 83 -18.72 -18.57 2.29
C SER A 83 -17.35 -18.28 1.66
N ALA A 84 -16.65 -19.31 1.17
CA ALA A 84 -15.36 -19.15 0.50
C ALA A 84 -15.47 -18.36 -0.81
N LYS A 85 -16.52 -18.59 -1.62
CA LYS A 85 -16.78 -17.78 -2.82
C LYS A 85 -17.00 -16.31 -2.49
N LYS A 86 -17.76 -16.01 -1.43
CA LYS A 86 -17.93 -14.63 -0.95
C LYS A 86 -16.60 -14.03 -0.51
N ALA A 87 -15.79 -14.76 0.27
CA ALA A 87 -14.49 -14.28 0.73
C ALA A 87 -13.54 -13.95 -0.43
N ILE A 88 -13.49 -14.79 -1.46
CA ILE A 88 -12.70 -14.52 -2.68
C ILE A 88 -13.23 -13.28 -3.41
N LEU A 89 -14.56 -13.14 -3.57
CA LEU A 89 -15.14 -11.96 -4.20
C LEU A 89 -14.77 -10.67 -3.45
N TYR A 90 -14.85 -10.67 -2.13
CA TYR A 90 -14.44 -9.51 -1.32
C TYR A 90 -12.94 -9.23 -1.43
N ALA A 91 -12.08 -10.25 -1.46
CA ALA A 91 -10.65 -10.09 -1.65
C ALA A 91 -10.31 -9.50 -3.03
N VAL A 92 -11.00 -9.93 -4.09
CA VAL A 92 -10.85 -9.40 -5.45
C VAL A 92 -11.32 -7.96 -5.52
N ILE A 93 -12.48 -7.64 -4.94
CA ILE A 93 -13.01 -6.27 -4.90
C ILE A 93 -12.05 -5.33 -4.15
N GLY A 94 -11.55 -5.75 -2.98
CA GLY A 94 -10.58 -4.96 -2.22
C GLY A 94 -9.30 -4.69 -3.02
N THR A 95 -8.77 -5.70 -3.70
CA THR A 95 -7.59 -5.56 -4.56
C THR A 95 -7.86 -4.65 -5.76
N ALA A 96 -9.02 -4.78 -6.40
CA ALA A 96 -9.42 -3.93 -7.52
C ALA A 96 -9.54 -2.46 -7.11
N ILE A 97 -10.05 -2.17 -5.91
CA ILE A 97 -10.14 -0.80 -5.38
C ILE A 97 -8.75 -0.21 -5.15
N LEU A 98 -7.80 -0.97 -4.59
CA LEU A 98 -6.43 -0.49 -4.39
C LEU A 98 -5.75 -0.15 -5.71
N LEU A 99 -5.82 -1.05 -6.68
CA LEU A 99 -5.24 -0.83 -8.02
C LEU A 99 -5.94 0.33 -8.74
N GLY A 100 -7.27 0.43 -8.60
CA GLY A 100 -8.07 1.51 -9.17
C GLY A 100 -7.72 2.88 -8.58
N ALA A 101 -7.52 2.97 -7.27
CA ALA A 101 -7.11 4.21 -6.61
C ALA A 101 -5.74 4.70 -7.11
N GLN A 102 -4.76 3.80 -7.24
CA GLN A 102 -3.44 4.14 -7.77
C GLN A 102 -3.49 4.54 -9.25
N ALA A 103 -4.32 3.88 -10.06
CA ALA A 103 -4.51 4.22 -11.45
C ALA A 103 -5.11 5.62 -11.61
N LEU A 104 -6.17 5.93 -10.85
CA LEU A 104 -6.82 7.24 -10.88
C LEU A 104 -5.87 8.36 -10.42
N ALA A 105 -5.12 8.15 -9.34
CA ALA A 105 -4.14 9.12 -8.84
C ALA A 105 -3.10 9.48 -9.92
N LYS A 106 -2.54 8.46 -10.59
CA LYS A 106 -1.56 8.66 -11.68
C LYS A 106 -2.13 9.39 -12.88
N ILE A 107 -3.39 9.13 -13.24
CA ILE A 107 -4.07 9.82 -14.34
C ILE A 107 -4.25 11.31 -14.00
N LEU A 108 -4.60 11.61 -12.76
CA LEU A 108 -4.78 12.98 -12.30
C LEU A 108 -3.45 13.75 -12.31
N GLU A 109 -2.37 13.14 -11.79
CA GLU A 109 -1.01 13.69 -11.86
C GLU A 109 -0.56 13.92 -13.31
N ALA A 110 -0.78 12.94 -14.19
CA ALA A 110 -0.41 13.04 -15.60
C ALA A 110 -1.13 14.21 -16.31
N THR A 111 -2.41 14.43 -15.98
CA THR A 111 -3.20 15.53 -16.53
C THR A 111 -2.70 16.88 -16.02
N ILE A 112 -2.43 17.01 -14.72
CA ILE A 112 -1.91 18.24 -14.11
C ILE A 112 -0.52 18.60 -14.68
N ASN A 113 0.35 17.59 -14.85
CA ASN A 113 1.68 17.80 -15.40
C ASN A 113 1.67 18.14 -16.90
N SER A 114 0.66 17.68 -17.65
CA SER A 114 0.52 18.02 -19.08
C SER A 114 -0.04 19.43 -19.31
N LEU A 115 -0.61 20.05 -18.28
CA LEU A 115 -1.17 21.42 -18.31
C LEU A 115 -0.16 22.48 -17.84
N LYS A 116 1.02 22.06 -17.38
CA LYS A 116 2.14 22.91 -16.98
C LYS A 116 3.17 22.98 -18.10
#